data_AF-A0A1H5DKE7-F1
#
_entry.id   AF-A0A1H5DKE7-F1
#
_cell.length_a   1.000
_cell.length_b   1.000
_cell.length_c   1.000
_cell.angle_alpha   90.00
_cell.angle_beta   90.00
_cell.angle_gamma   90.00
#
_symmetry.space_group_name_H-M   'P 1'
#
loop_
_entity.id
_entity.type
_entity.pdbx_description
1 polymer ?
#
loop_
_entity_poly.entity_id
_entity_poly.type
_entity_poly.pdbx_seq_one_letter_code
_entity_poly.pdbx_strand_id
1 'polypeptide(L)'
;MSSTAHESPPEGFDIPFPEYSEEDIRDWNEARYAQLISNPVEWFEHSRALIATARITRKQSEKIINRTEKNALENVCSMLYGLSLENLFKAHWFLNKHGAPHLSSWQPEAKFPKEVKTHDLVKLAGLIDLGLSEKRRHILQHLSEAATWAGRYPCPIRSDDMGTTLLPGTFDVAEKLYRKLKVNFTISD
;
A
#
# COMPACT_ATOMS: atom_id res chain seq x y z
N MET A 1 35.21 -42.45 -37.76
CA MET A 1 35.75 -41.69 -36.61
C MET A 1 35.45 -40.22 -36.86
N SER A 2 34.35 -39.70 -36.33
CA SER A 2 34.01 -38.28 -36.46
C SER A 2 34.58 -37.57 -35.25
N SER A 3 35.61 -36.75 -35.47
CA SER A 3 36.20 -35.88 -34.46
C SER A 3 35.24 -34.72 -34.23
N THR A 4 34.50 -34.74 -33.13
CA THR A 4 33.74 -33.58 -32.67
C THR A 4 34.75 -32.49 -32.28
N ALA A 5 34.83 -31.44 -33.09
CA ALA A 5 35.57 -30.24 -32.74
C ALA A 5 34.97 -29.66 -31.46
N HIS A 6 35.78 -29.57 -30.41
CA HIS A 6 35.45 -28.80 -29.22
C HIS A 6 35.49 -27.33 -29.62
N GLU A 7 34.33 -26.72 -29.87
CA GLU A 7 34.24 -25.27 -29.97
C GLU A 7 34.58 -24.68 -28.60
N SER A 8 35.56 -23.79 -28.56
CA SER A 8 35.87 -23.01 -27.36
C SER A 8 34.67 -22.13 -26.99
N PRO A 9 34.39 -21.90 -25.70
CA PRO A 9 33.34 -20.99 -25.28
C PRO A 9 33.53 -19.60 -25.92
N PRO A 10 32.45 -18.90 -26.28
CA PRO A 10 32.55 -17.55 -26.83
C PRO A 10 33.30 -16.63 -25.86
N GLU A 11 34.14 -15.73 -26.39
CA GLU A 11 34.87 -14.74 -25.61
C GLU A 11 33.90 -13.98 -24.68
N GLY A 12 34.20 -13.99 -23.37
CA GLY A 12 33.37 -13.37 -22.34
C GLY A 12 32.58 -14.34 -21.45
N PHE A 13 32.62 -15.65 -21.71
CA PHE A 13 31.99 -16.64 -20.82
C PHE A 13 32.76 -16.88 -19.50
N ASP A 14 34.04 -16.47 -19.46
CA ASP A 14 34.91 -16.52 -18.27
C ASP A 14 34.97 -15.18 -17.53
N ILE A 15 34.04 -14.24 -17.78
CA ILE A 15 33.95 -13.03 -16.95
C ILE A 15 33.52 -13.49 -15.55
N PRO A 16 34.38 -13.35 -14.52
CA PRO A 16 34.01 -13.72 -13.17
C PRO A 16 32.76 -12.92 -12.79
N PHE A 17 31.74 -13.58 -12.25
CA PHE A 17 30.66 -12.85 -11.63
C PHE A 17 31.25 -11.92 -10.57
N PRO A 18 30.81 -10.66 -10.47
CA PRO A 18 31.24 -9.79 -9.39
C PRO A 18 30.95 -10.51 -8.06
N GLU A 19 32.02 -10.78 -7.31
CA GLU A 19 31.92 -11.31 -5.94
C GLU A 19 31.45 -10.15 -5.06
N TYR A 20 30.19 -10.21 -4.64
CA TYR A 20 29.66 -9.30 -3.62
C TYR A 20 29.86 -9.93 -2.25
N SER A 21 30.42 -9.18 -1.32
CA SER A 21 30.46 -9.60 0.08
C SER A 21 29.05 -9.56 0.69
N GLU A 22 28.86 -10.24 1.83
CA GLU A 22 27.62 -10.12 2.61
C GLU A 22 27.36 -8.66 3.04
N GLU A 23 28.43 -7.89 3.24
CA GLU A 23 28.36 -6.46 3.57
C GLU A 23 27.83 -5.64 2.40
N ASP A 24 28.33 -5.88 1.18
CA ASP A 24 27.82 -5.21 -0.03
C ASP A 24 26.32 -5.47 -0.24
N ILE A 25 25.89 -6.72 -0.02
CA ILE A 25 24.48 -7.11 -0.13
C ILE A 25 23.64 -6.41 0.94
N ARG A 26 24.13 -6.33 2.18
CA ARG A 26 23.43 -5.66 3.27
C ARG A 26 23.28 -4.17 2.98
N ASP A 27 24.34 -3.51 2.55
CA ASP A 27 24.35 -2.07 2.27
C ASP A 27 23.44 -1.73 1.09
N TRP A 28 23.42 -2.57 0.04
CA TRP A 28 22.47 -2.43 -1.06
C TRP A 28 21.02 -2.59 -0.59
N ASN A 29 20.74 -3.59 0.25
CA ASN A 29 19.40 -3.81 0.79
C ASN A 29 18.96 -2.64 1.68
N GLU A 30 19.86 -2.10 2.50
CA GLU A 30 19.57 -0.96 3.37
C GLU A 30 19.28 0.31 2.56
N ALA A 31 20.13 0.61 1.56
CA ALA A 31 19.92 1.75 0.66
C ALA A 31 18.60 1.62 -0.12
N ARG A 32 18.32 0.42 -0.66
CA ARG A 32 17.06 0.14 -1.37
C ARG A 32 15.86 0.27 -0.44
N TYR A 33 15.97 -0.25 0.79
CA TYR A 33 14.92 -0.14 1.80
C TYR A 33 14.63 1.32 2.14
N ALA A 34 15.67 2.13 2.36
CA ALA A 34 15.56 3.56 2.63
C ALA A 34 14.83 4.30 1.50
N GLN A 35 15.19 3.99 0.25
CA GLN A 35 14.54 4.57 -0.92
C GLN A 35 13.06 4.20 -0.99
N LEU A 36 12.73 2.91 -0.89
CA LEU A 36 11.34 2.45 -0.99
C LEU A 36 10.46 2.99 0.14
N ILE A 37 10.96 2.97 1.38
CA ILE A 37 10.15 3.39 2.53
C ILE A 37 9.91 4.90 2.52
N SER A 38 10.90 5.69 2.12
CA SER A 38 10.84 7.16 2.19
C SER A 38 10.25 7.80 0.93
N ASN A 39 10.07 7.03 -0.15
CA ASN A 39 9.57 7.54 -1.42
C ASN A 39 8.03 7.58 -1.42
N PRO A 40 7.41 8.76 -1.38
CA PRO A 40 5.95 8.88 -1.33
C PRO A 40 5.26 8.39 -2.61
N VAL A 41 5.97 8.35 -3.76
CA VAL A 41 5.43 7.83 -5.02
C VAL A 41 5.21 6.32 -4.93
N GLU A 42 6.13 5.57 -4.32
CA GLU A 42 5.98 4.11 -4.16
C GLU A 42 4.72 3.76 -3.36
N TRP A 43 4.47 4.48 -2.26
CA TRP A 43 3.24 4.34 -1.47
C TRP A 43 1.98 4.69 -2.29
N PHE A 44 2.03 5.78 -3.05
CA PHE A 44 0.91 6.19 -3.90
C PHE A 44 0.61 5.15 -4.99
N GLU A 45 1.63 4.57 -5.60
CA GLU A 45 1.48 3.53 -6.63
C GLU A 45 0.79 2.28 -6.08
N HIS A 46 1.18 1.83 -4.88
CA HIS A 46 0.48 0.75 -4.19
C HIS A 46 -0.97 1.11 -3.87
N SER A 47 -1.22 2.34 -3.39
CA SER A 47 -2.59 2.85 -3.17
C SER A 47 -3.44 2.79 -4.44
N ARG A 48 -2.86 3.17 -5.58
CA ARG A 48 -3.50 3.21 -6.90
C ARG A 48 -3.88 1.81 -7.38
N ALA A 49 -2.99 0.84 -7.24
CA ALA A 49 -3.27 -0.56 -7.57
C ALA A 49 -4.41 -1.11 -6.69
N LEU A 50 -4.35 -0.86 -5.38
CA LEU A 50 -5.36 -1.33 -4.42
C LEU A 50 -6.75 -0.78 -4.70
N ILE A 51 -6.89 0.53 -5.00
CA ILE A 51 -8.21 1.09 -5.29
C ILE A 51 -8.77 0.61 -6.64
N ALA A 52 -7.90 0.35 -7.62
CA ALA A 52 -8.33 -0.22 -8.90
C ALA A 52 -8.95 -1.61 -8.67
N THR A 53 -8.30 -2.45 -7.86
CA THR A 53 -8.83 -3.75 -7.46
C THR A 53 -10.11 -3.61 -6.64
N ALA A 54 -10.15 -2.70 -5.67
CA ALA A 54 -11.35 -2.46 -4.85
C ALA A 54 -12.58 -2.13 -5.70
N ARG A 55 -12.42 -1.31 -6.76
CA ARG A 55 -13.48 -0.97 -7.72
C ARG A 55 -13.97 -2.16 -8.50
N ILE A 56 -13.06 -3.05 -8.93
CA ILE A 56 -13.42 -4.29 -9.63
C ILE A 56 -14.22 -5.18 -8.69
N THR A 57 -13.72 -5.39 -7.47
CA THR A 57 -14.37 -6.20 -6.43
C THR A 57 -15.77 -5.68 -6.11
N ARG A 58 -15.94 -4.35 -5.95
CA ARG A 58 -17.25 -3.70 -5.73
C ARG A 58 -18.23 -4.02 -6.85
N LYS A 59 -17.81 -3.88 -8.12
CA LYS A 59 -18.66 -4.18 -9.27
C LYS A 59 -19.06 -5.65 -9.35
N GLN A 60 -18.23 -6.56 -8.83
CA GLN A 60 -18.59 -7.98 -8.77
C GLN A 60 -19.56 -8.26 -7.63
N SER A 61 -19.39 -7.64 -6.44
CA SER A 61 -20.32 -7.85 -5.32
C SER A 61 -21.75 -7.39 -5.63
N GLU A 62 -21.91 -6.37 -6.47
CA GLU A 62 -23.21 -5.90 -6.96
C GLU A 62 -23.97 -6.96 -7.78
N LYS A 63 -23.27 -7.94 -8.36
CA LYS A 63 -23.88 -9.03 -9.16
C LYS A 63 -24.24 -10.26 -8.33
N ILE A 64 -23.76 -10.36 -7.10
CA ILE A 64 -23.96 -11.53 -6.25
C ILE A 64 -25.33 -11.47 -5.59
N ILE A 65 -26.13 -12.51 -5.81
CA ILE A 65 -27.47 -12.65 -5.22
C ILE A 65 -27.38 -13.24 -3.81
N ASN A 66 -26.47 -14.20 -3.58
CA ASN A 66 -26.30 -14.84 -2.28
C ASN A 66 -25.79 -13.80 -1.25
N ARG A 67 -26.56 -13.58 -0.19
CA ARG A 67 -26.23 -12.56 0.83
C ARG A 67 -24.93 -12.84 1.56
N THR A 68 -24.64 -14.10 1.89
CA THR A 68 -23.41 -14.47 2.62
C THR A 68 -22.18 -14.22 1.76
N GLU A 69 -22.22 -14.66 0.51
CA GLU A 69 -21.13 -14.45 -0.46
C GLU A 69 -20.94 -12.96 -0.76
N LYS A 70 -22.04 -12.22 -0.93
CA LYS A 70 -22.02 -10.77 -1.13
C LYS A 70 -21.35 -10.07 0.05
N ASN A 71 -21.76 -10.38 1.28
CA ASN A 71 -21.18 -9.79 2.49
C ASN A 71 -19.68 -10.09 2.60
N ALA A 72 -19.27 -11.34 2.32
CA ALA A 72 -17.86 -11.71 2.32
C ALA A 72 -17.05 -10.89 1.31
N LEU A 73 -17.59 -10.71 0.09
CA LEU A 73 -16.94 -9.92 -0.94
C LEU A 73 -16.93 -8.41 -0.63
N GLU A 74 -17.98 -7.89 0.01
CA GLU A 74 -18.05 -6.50 0.49
C GLU A 74 -17.02 -6.23 1.61
N ASN A 75 -16.76 -7.21 2.48
CA ASN A 75 -15.68 -7.10 3.47
C ASN A 75 -14.30 -7.08 2.82
N VAL A 76 -14.06 -7.94 1.81
CA VAL A 76 -12.82 -7.90 1.02
C VAL A 76 -12.69 -6.56 0.29
N CYS A 77 -13.78 -6.04 -0.27
CA CYS A 77 -13.80 -4.72 -0.90
C CYS A 77 -13.44 -3.60 0.11
N SER A 78 -14.00 -3.65 1.30
CA SER A 78 -13.71 -2.70 2.39
C SER A 78 -12.24 -2.77 2.82
N MET A 79 -11.67 -3.97 2.92
CA MET A 79 -10.24 -4.16 3.18
C MET A 79 -9.37 -3.51 2.11
N LEU A 80 -9.68 -3.71 0.83
CA LEU A 80 -8.92 -3.13 -0.28
C LEU A 80 -9.02 -1.59 -0.31
N TYR A 81 -10.21 -1.03 -0.05
CA TYR A 81 -10.37 0.41 0.12
C TYR A 81 -9.58 0.94 1.33
N GLY A 82 -9.62 0.22 2.46
CA GLY A 82 -8.88 0.57 3.66
C GLY A 82 -7.37 0.61 3.44
N LEU A 83 -6.81 -0.46 2.86
CA LEU A 83 -5.39 -0.54 2.52
C LEU A 83 -4.99 0.50 1.48
N SER A 84 -5.86 0.79 0.50
CA SER A 84 -5.59 1.86 -0.47
C SER A 84 -5.47 3.22 0.23
N LEU A 85 -6.43 3.58 1.09
CA LEU A 85 -6.38 4.84 1.84
C LEU A 85 -5.20 4.88 2.82
N GLU A 86 -4.86 3.76 3.45
CA GLU A 86 -3.69 3.64 4.32
C GLU A 86 -2.42 4.04 3.57
N ASN A 87 -2.20 3.44 2.41
CA ASN A 87 -1.05 3.72 1.56
C ASN A 87 -1.05 5.18 1.07
N LEU A 88 -2.23 5.73 0.75
CA LEU A 88 -2.34 7.13 0.35
C LEU A 88 -2.01 8.11 1.49
N PHE A 89 -2.49 7.84 2.71
CA PHE A 89 -2.19 8.69 3.86
C PHE A 89 -0.70 8.61 4.21
N LYS A 90 -0.09 7.42 4.12
CA LYS A 90 1.35 7.24 4.26
C LYS A 90 2.12 8.02 3.19
N ALA A 91 1.70 7.95 1.92
CA ALA A 91 2.29 8.73 0.84
C ALA A 91 2.30 10.24 1.16
N HIS A 92 1.17 10.80 1.60
CA HIS A 92 1.09 12.20 2.02
C HIS A 92 1.98 12.51 3.22
N TRP A 93 2.03 11.63 4.22
CA TRP A 93 2.90 11.82 5.37
C TRP A 93 4.39 11.84 4.98
N PHE A 94 4.83 10.90 4.14
CA PHE A 94 6.22 10.87 3.65
C PHE A 94 6.53 12.07 2.75
N LEU A 95 5.58 12.50 1.91
CA LEU A 95 5.72 13.72 1.11
C LEU A 95 5.88 14.96 1.99
N ASN A 96 5.07 15.09 3.04
CA ASN A 96 5.16 16.21 3.98
C ASN A 96 6.45 16.19 4.81
N LYS A 97 6.96 15.00 5.14
CA LYS A 97 8.18 14.83 5.97
C LYS A 97 9.46 15.01 5.16
N HIS A 98 9.57 14.35 4.00
CA HIS A 98 10.82 14.26 3.23
C HIS A 98 10.82 15.12 1.95
N GLY A 99 9.66 15.60 1.51
CA GLY A 99 9.51 16.27 0.23
C GLY A 99 9.48 15.30 -0.95
N ALA A 100 9.58 15.84 -2.16
CA ALA A 100 9.53 15.04 -3.38
C ALA A 100 10.89 14.35 -3.66
N PRO A 101 10.90 13.08 -4.09
CA PRO A 101 12.12 12.28 -4.20
C PRO A 101 13.09 12.74 -5.31
N HIS A 102 12.62 13.56 -6.26
CA HIS A 102 13.46 14.12 -7.34
C HIS A 102 14.24 15.37 -6.91
N LEU A 103 14.00 15.90 -5.70
CA LEU A 103 14.72 17.06 -5.18
C LEU A 103 16.07 16.62 -4.61
N SER A 104 17.11 17.41 -4.86
CA SER A 104 18.46 17.16 -4.32
C SER A 104 18.53 17.19 -2.79
N SER A 105 17.57 17.83 -2.13
CA SER A 105 17.43 17.86 -0.67
C SER A 105 16.75 16.62 -0.08
N TRP A 106 16.27 15.69 -0.90
CA TRP A 106 15.61 14.48 -0.42
C TRP A 106 16.63 13.53 0.23
N GLN A 107 16.35 13.15 1.48
CA GLN A 107 17.20 12.29 2.29
C GLN A 107 16.38 11.09 2.78
N PRO A 108 16.53 9.90 2.14
CA PRO A 108 15.82 8.71 2.57
C PRO A 108 16.40 8.14 3.87
N GLU A 109 15.53 7.60 4.73
CA GLU A 109 15.91 6.96 5.98
C GLU A 109 15.62 5.45 5.93
N ALA A 110 16.58 4.60 6.29
CA ALA A 110 16.41 3.15 6.37
C ALA A 110 15.59 2.71 7.61
N LYS A 111 14.53 3.44 7.94
CA LYS A 111 13.76 3.24 9.17
C LYS A 111 12.28 3.42 8.94
N PHE A 112 11.49 2.41 9.31
CA PHE A 112 10.03 2.54 9.33
C PHE A 112 9.59 3.48 10.47
N PRO A 113 8.94 4.62 10.20
CA PRO A 113 8.51 5.55 11.24
C PRO A 113 7.38 4.97 12.10
N LYS A 114 7.47 5.16 13.42
CA LYS A 114 6.52 4.55 14.38
C LYS A 114 5.12 5.17 14.26
N GLU A 115 5.05 6.43 13.84
CA GLU A 115 3.85 7.23 13.67
C GLU A 115 2.88 6.59 12.68
N VAL A 116 3.44 6.10 11.56
CA VAL A 116 2.70 5.49 10.46
C VAL A 116 2.71 3.97 10.49
N LYS A 117 3.35 3.34 11.49
CA LYS A 117 3.32 1.89 11.71
C LYS A 117 2.00 1.45 12.36
N THR A 118 0.91 1.64 11.64
CA THR A 118 -0.46 1.31 12.09
C THR A 118 -1.37 1.05 10.88
N HIS A 119 -2.49 0.37 11.15
CA HIS A 119 -3.65 0.22 10.24
C HIS A 119 -4.81 1.15 10.60
N ASP A 120 -4.64 1.98 11.64
CA ASP A 120 -5.65 2.95 12.07
C ASP A 120 -5.70 4.15 11.12
N LEU A 121 -6.70 4.14 10.24
CA LEU A 121 -6.95 5.20 9.26
C LEU A 121 -7.41 6.51 9.89
N VAL A 122 -8.03 6.49 11.08
CA VAL A 122 -8.39 7.72 11.79
C VAL A 122 -7.13 8.42 12.24
N LYS A 123 -6.19 7.68 12.84
CA LYS A 123 -4.87 8.18 13.24
C LYS A 123 -4.08 8.68 12.04
N LEU A 124 -3.97 7.88 10.97
CA LEU A 124 -3.22 8.26 9.77
C LEU A 124 -3.81 9.50 9.08
N ALA A 125 -5.15 9.60 9.00
CA ALA A 125 -5.82 10.81 8.52
C ALA A 125 -5.48 12.04 9.38
N GLY A 126 -5.48 11.88 10.70
CA GLY A 126 -5.15 12.97 11.63
C GLY A 126 -3.70 13.48 11.50
N LEU A 127 -2.77 12.63 11.06
CA LEU A 127 -1.38 13.03 10.80
C LEU A 127 -1.23 13.94 9.57
N ILE A 128 -2.21 13.92 8.64
CA ILE A 128 -2.16 14.72 7.41
C ILE A 128 -3.11 15.91 7.43
N ASP A 129 -4.32 15.75 7.99
CA ASP A 129 -5.37 16.77 8.07
C ASP A 129 -6.36 16.38 9.19
N LEU A 130 -6.30 17.11 10.32
CA LEU A 130 -7.18 16.86 11.47
C LEU A 130 -8.67 16.91 11.10
N GLY A 131 -9.07 17.81 10.20
CA GLY A 131 -10.47 17.97 9.80
C GLY A 131 -10.99 16.79 8.96
N LEU A 132 -10.10 16.02 8.33
CA LEU A 132 -10.45 14.81 7.59
C LEU A 132 -10.83 13.67 8.54
N SER A 133 -10.09 13.53 9.65
CA SER A 133 -10.31 12.48 10.64
C SER A 133 -11.66 12.61 11.37
N GLU A 134 -12.06 13.83 11.74
CA GLU A 134 -13.30 14.08 12.49
C GLU A 134 -14.54 13.86 11.62
N LYS A 135 -14.57 14.44 10.42
CA LYS A 135 -15.73 14.41 9.52
C LYS A 135 -16.05 13.02 8.98
N ARG A 136 -15.10 12.08 9.06
CA ARG A 136 -15.16 10.75 8.43
C ARG A 136 -14.82 9.61 9.37
N ARG A 137 -14.76 9.88 10.68
CA ARG A 137 -14.29 8.94 11.71
C ARG A 137 -14.88 7.53 11.57
N HIS A 138 -16.20 7.38 11.54
CA HIS A 138 -16.85 6.07 11.49
C HIS A 138 -16.49 5.25 10.25
N ILE A 139 -16.37 5.91 9.09
CA ILE A 139 -16.00 5.25 7.83
C ILE A 139 -14.53 4.82 7.88
N LEU A 140 -13.66 5.69 8.37
CA LEU A 140 -12.24 5.37 8.54
C LEU A 140 -12.04 4.24 9.55
N GLN A 141 -12.81 4.21 10.64
CA GLN A 141 -12.76 3.15 11.64
C GLN A 141 -13.18 1.81 11.03
N HIS A 142 -14.31 1.77 10.32
CA HIS A 142 -14.74 0.56 9.62
C HIS A 142 -13.71 0.03 8.62
N LEU A 143 -13.12 0.93 7.82
CA LEU A 143 -12.08 0.55 6.87
C LEU A 143 -10.78 0.10 7.56
N SER A 144 -10.47 0.63 8.75
CA SER A 144 -9.33 0.18 9.57
C SER A 144 -9.53 -1.24 10.07
N GLU A 145 -10.74 -1.55 10.55
CA GLU A 145 -11.11 -2.90 10.98
C GLU A 145 -11.11 -3.88 9.80
N ALA A 146 -11.61 -3.46 8.64
CA ALA A 146 -11.58 -4.27 7.43
C ALA A 146 -10.15 -4.57 6.98
N ALA A 147 -9.25 -3.58 7.01
CA ALA A 147 -7.82 -3.75 6.74
C ALA A 147 -7.14 -4.69 7.75
N THR A 148 -7.60 -4.67 9.01
CA THR A 148 -7.00 -5.43 10.10
C THR A 148 -7.49 -6.87 10.18
N TRP A 149 -8.77 -7.15 9.90
CA TRP A 149 -9.27 -8.52 10.03
C TRP A 149 -10.52 -8.81 9.22
N ALA A 150 -11.47 -7.87 9.08
CA ALA A 150 -12.82 -8.23 8.60
C ALA A 150 -12.85 -8.72 7.14
N GLY A 151 -11.88 -8.31 6.32
CA GLY A 151 -11.71 -8.85 4.96
C GLY A 151 -10.96 -10.19 4.87
N ARG A 152 -10.45 -10.71 5.99
CA ARG A 152 -9.58 -11.91 6.07
C ARG A 152 -10.17 -13.03 6.90
N TYR A 153 -10.89 -12.68 7.97
CA TYR A 153 -11.41 -13.60 8.97
C TYR A 153 -12.89 -13.32 9.23
N PRO A 154 -13.68 -14.36 9.60
CA PRO A 154 -15.09 -14.18 9.94
C PRO A 154 -15.31 -13.40 11.24
N CYS A 155 -14.29 -13.34 12.10
CA CYS A 155 -14.30 -12.65 13.38
C CYS A 155 -12.90 -12.10 13.70
N PRO A 156 -12.81 -11.09 14.59
CA PRO A 156 -11.53 -10.64 15.13
C PRO A 156 -10.89 -11.70 16.01
N ILE A 157 -9.59 -11.52 16.29
CA ILE A 157 -8.83 -12.40 17.20
C ILE A 157 -9.40 -12.34 18.62
N ARG A 158 -9.87 -11.16 19.05
CA ARG A 158 -10.45 -10.94 20.38
C ARG A 158 -11.92 -10.57 20.24
N SER A 159 -12.76 -11.13 21.11
CA SER A 159 -14.22 -10.93 21.04
C SER A 159 -14.68 -9.51 21.35
N ASP A 160 -13.86 -8.72 22.06
CA ASP A 160 -14.11 -7.30 22.35
C ASP A 160 -13.89 -6.39 21.12
N ASP A 161 -13.18 -6.89 20.10
CA ASP A 161 -12.92 -6.17 18.84
C ASP A 161 -14.02 -6.39 17.78
N MET A 162 -15.20 -6.88 18.19
CA MET A 162 -16.33 -7.07 17.28
C MET A 162 -16.69 -5.72 16.66
N GLY A 163 -16.42 -5.62 15.36
CA GLY A 163 -16.27 -4.35 14.67
C GLY A 163 -17.57 -3.64 14.31
N THR A 164 -17.37 -2.50 13.66
CA THR A 164 -18.38 -1.63 13.11
C THR A 164 -19.01 -2.21 11.84
N THR A 165 -20.31 -1.94 11.66
CA THR A 165 -21.05 -2.36 10.47
C THR A 165 -20.70 -1.48 9.27
N LEU A 166 -20.64 -2.08 8.07
CA LEU A 166 -20.53 -1.35 6.82
C LEU A 166 -21.67 -0.32 6.69
N LEU A 167 -21.32 0.96 6.67
CA LEU A 167 -22.30 2.04 6.53
C LEU A 167 -22.62 2.30 5.05
N PRO A 168 -23.86 2.68 4.71
CA PRO A 168 -24.21 3.12 3.37
C PRO A 168 -23.28 4.25 2.88
N GLY A 169 -22.79 4.15 1.65
CA GLY A 169 -21.90 5.15 1.04
C GLY A 169 -20.43 5.11 1.49
N THR A 170 -20.02 4.12 2.30
CA THR A 170 -18.61 3.92 2.72
C THR A 170 -17.65 4.00 1.53
N PHE A 171 -17.92 3.23 0.46
CA PHE A 171 -17.08 3.22 -0.74
C PHE A 171 -17.08 4.55 -1.49
N ASP A 172 -18.21 5.26 -1.54
CA ASP A 172 -18.29 6.55 -2.23
C ASP A 172 -17.51 7.64 -1.48
N VAL A 173 -17.51 7.57 -0.15
CA VAL A 173 -16.68 8.44 0.68
C VAL A 173 -15.20 8.10 0.49
N ALA A 174 -14.82 6.82 0.50
CA ALA A 174 -13.44 6.40 0.24
C ALA A 174 -12.95 6.89 -1.13
N GLU A 175 -13.78 6.76 -2.16
CA GLU A 175 -13.50 7.29 -3.50
C GLU A 175 -13.31 8.81 -3.52
N LYS A 176 -14.17 9.56 -2.81
CA LYS A 176 -14.05 11.02 -2.70
C LYS A 176 -12.74 11.41 -2.00
N LEU A 177 -12.37 10.73 -0.93
CA LEU A 177 -11.12 10.94 -0.22
C LEU A 177 -9.92 10.67 -1.14
N TYR A 178 -9.90 9.50 -1.79
CA TYR A 178 -8.86 9.14 -2.74
C TYR A 178 -8.73 10.18 -3.86
N ARG A 179 -9.85 10.60 -4.48
CA ARG A 179 -9.84 11.60 -5.55
C ARG A 179 -9.32 12.96 -5.08
N LYS A 180 -9.69 13.40 -3.88
CA LYS A 180 -9.20 14.67 -3.30
C LYS A 180 -7.69 14.61 -3.10
N LEU A 181 -7.20 13.51 -2.55
CA LEU A 181 -5.81 13.41 -2.08
C LEU A 181 -4.83 12.98 -3.18
N LYS A 182 -5.26 12.22 -4.20
CA LYS A 182 -4.37 11.78 -5.28
C LYS A 182 -3.79 12.93 -6.11
N VAL A 183 -4.44 14.11 -6.10
CA VAL A 183 -4.07 15.25 -6.95
C VAL A 183 -2.60 15.64 -6.75
N ASN A 184 -2.10 15.53 -5.53
CA ASN A 184 -0.70 15.86 -5.19
C ASN A 184 0.33 14.92 -5.82
N PHE A 185 -0.10 13.80 -6.40
CA PHE A 185 0.75 12.79 -7.03
C PHE A 185 0.51 12.64 -8.54
N THR A 186 -0.51 13.33 -9.07
CA THR A 186 -0.88 13.23 -10.49
C THR A 186 -0.60 14.52 -11.27
N ILE A 187 -0.09 15.56 -10.61
CA ILE A 187 0.41 16.78 -11.28
C ILE A 187 1.92 16.65 -11.40
N SER A 188 2.35 15.81 -12.34
CA SER A 188 3.70 15.75 -12.89
C SER A 188 3.58 14.94 -14.17
N ASP A 189 3.01 15.61 -15.19
CA ASP A 189 3.26 15.47 -16.62
C ASP A 189 2.56 16.66 -17.32
#